data_AF-A0A742N968-F1
#
_entry.id   AF-A0A742N968-F1
#
_cell.length_a   1.000
_cell.length_b   1.000
_cell.length_c   1.000
_cell.angle_alpha   90.00
_cell.angle_beta   90.00
_cell.angle_gamma   90.00
#
_symmetry.space_group_name_H-M   'P 1'
#
loop_
_entity.id
_entity.type
_entity.pdbx_description
1 polymer ?
#
loop_
_entity_poly.entity_id
_entity_poly.type
_entity_poly.pdbx_seq_one_letter_code
_entity_poly.pdbx_strand_id
1 'polypeptide(L)'
;MSDDKIFKSLNDRIAFVQREVDSLSLTSNHTFADRVLFNSMDSHLSDLLEEKRHIESRHPLVDFMELRLRGALVDFGTIPLELLSALSGSLAGLIQKATHRISSGKDSSRVPQSIRTQLDMRLADLTPGSTRLAITFSTGSCELVDTVSSHAVKEIFSLLGTDNDVEFISKIAEIGTNSAASLQKIAQECEKNNLNFDLSWVGPLSNGKRHVSLNNERLRKLSQRLMTTHVSKPYDEIITGELALLSMFGKLEIVNEFGKFKCSYPIEMLGNLQSKYKVGERVSVIATVTEIHNERLNYVKKNLMIKSFQ
;
A
#
# COMPACT_ATOMS: atom_id res chain seq x y z
N MET A 1 43.99 -10.09 -18.46
CA MET A 1 44.24 -8.85 -17.70
C MET A 1 43.10 -8.73 -16.71
N SER A 2 43.36 -8.98 -15.43
CA SER A 2 42.35 -8.98 -14.37
C SER A 2 42.10 -7.55 -13.92
N ASP A 3 40.87 -7.07 -14.10
CA ASP A 3 40.40 -5.86 -13.44
C ASP A 3 40.40 -6.09 -11.92
N ASP A 4 41.43 -5.57 -11.24
CA ASP A 4 41.41 -5.39 -9.80
C ASP A 4 40.25 -4.46 -9.46
N LYS A 5 39.15 -5.02 -8.96
CA LYS A 5 38.04 -4.23 -8.42
C LYS A 5 38.52 -3.51 -7.17
N ILE A 6 38.99 -2.28 -7.33
CA ILE A 6 39.42 -1.35 -6.27
C ILE A 6 38.32 -1.18 -5.20
N PHE A 7 37.05 -1.40 -5.53
CA PHE A 7 35.91 -1.34 -4.62
C PHE A 7 35.22 -2.70 -4.47
N LYS A 8 34.98 -3.13 -3.23
CA LYS A 8 34.31 -4.41 -2.91
C LYS A 8 32.79 -4.34 -2.99
N SER A 9 32.21 -3.15 -2.78
CA SER A 9 30.76 -2.92 -2.85
C SER A 9 30.41 -1.51 -3.35
N LEU A 10 29.16 -1.32 -3.81
CA LEU A 10 28.63 0.01 -4.18
C LEU A 10 28.68 0.99 -3.00
N ASN A 11 28.46 0.50 -1.77
CA ASN A 11 28.57 1.32 -0.56
C ASN A 11 30.00 1.82 -0.32
N ASP A 12 31.02 0.98 -0.57
CA ASP A 12 32.43 1.40 -0.45
C ASP A 12 32.78 2.49 -1.46
N ARG A 13 32.23 2.37 -2.69
CA ARG A 13 32.41 3.36 -3.75
C ARG A 13 31.73 4.69 -3.41
N ILE A 14 30.49 4.66 -2.91
CA ILE A 14 29.79 5.85 -2.43
C ILE A 14 30.56 6.52 -1.29
N ALA A 15 31.00 5.74 -0.29
CA ALA A 15 31.74 6.27 0.85
C ALA A 15 33.11 6.85 0.47
N PHE A 16 33.73 6.35 -0.60
CA PHE A 16 34.94 6.94 -1.15
C PHE A 16 34.65 8.28 -1.84
N VAL A 17 33.71 8.30 -2.80
CA VAL A 17 33.37 9.53 -3.56
C VAL A 17 32.84 10.62 -2.62
N GLN A 18 32.01 10.27 -1.63
CA GLN A 18 31.53 11.22 -0.62
C GLN A 18 32.68 11.89 0.13
N ARG A 19 33.68 11.12 0.57
CA ARG A 19 34.84 11.68 1.28
C ARG A 19 35.66 12.64 0.42
N GLU A 20 35.80 12.35 -0.87
CA GLU A 20 36.48 13.23 -1.82
C GLU A 20 35.68 14.51 -2.11
N VAL A 21 34.35 14.42 -2.23
CA VAL A 21 33.47 15.59 -2.36
C VAL A 21 33.56 16.46 -1.10
N ASP A 22 33.51 15.85 0.09
CA ASP A 22 33.59 16.54 1.36
C ASP A 22 34.95 17.24 1.54
N SER A 23 36.07 16.58 1.17
CA SER A 23 37.42 17.17 1.27
C SER A 23 37.61 18.36 0.32
N LEU A 24 37.09 18.26 -0.91
CA LEU A 24 37.10 19.35 -1.88
C LEU A 24 36.24 20.52 -1.43
N SER A 25 35.12 20.30 -0.73
CA SER A 25 34.24 21.35 -0.22
C SER A 25 34.84 22.19 0.92
N LEU A 26 35.76 21.60 1.70
CA LEU A 26 36.41 22.23 2.86
C LEU A 26 37.61 23.11 2.47
N THR A 27 38.03 23.09 1.21
CA THR A 27 39.22 23.82 0.75
C THR A 27 38.87 25.29 0.51
N SER A 28 39.39 26.21 1.33
CA SER A 28 39.01 27.63 1.31
C SER A 28 39.46 28.43 0.07
N ASN A 29 40.18 27.84 -0.88
CA ASN A 29 40.73 28.52 -2.05
C ASN A 29 40.61 27.64 -3.31
N HIS A 30 39.40 27.55 -3.88
CA HIS A 30 39.15 26.69 -5.04
C HIS A 30 39.72 27.27 -6.34
N THR A 31 40.67 26.56 -6.95
CA THR A 31 41.06 26.81 -8.33
C THR A 31 39.92 26.45 -9.30
N PHE A 32 40.06 26.82 -10.58
CA PHE A 32 39.09 26.40 -11.61
C PHE A 32 39.05 24.87 -11.75
N ALA A 33 40.22 24.21 -11.67
CA ALA A 33 40.32 22.76 -11.75
C ALA A 33 39.60 22.08 -10.57
N ASP A 34 39.73 22.62 -9.35
CA ASP A 34 39.05 22.09 -8.17
C ASP A 34 37.52 22.18 -8.31
N ARG A 35 37.00 23.27 -8.90
CA ARG A 35 35.56 23.44 -9.16
C ARG A 35 35.04 22.44 -10.19
N VAL A 36 35.78 22.20 -11.27
CA VAL A 36 35.39 21.21 -12.28
C VAL A 36 35.40 19.81 -11.69
N LEU A 37 36.43 19.49 -10.89
CA LEU A 37 36.53 18.21 -10.20
C LEU A 37 35.39 18.02 -9.21
N PHE A 38 35.10 19.01 -8.38
CA PHE A 38 33.98 18.98 -7.44
C PHE A 38 32.65 18.72 -8.14
N ASN A 39 32.32 19.50 -9.18
CA ASN A 39 31.06 19.32 -9.92
C ASN A 39 30.95 17.93 -10.57
N SER A 40 32.07 17.41 -11.08
CA SER A 40 32.13 16.06 -11.66
C SER A 40 31.91 14.99 -10.60
N MET A 41 32.57 15.10 -9.44
CA MET A 41 32.43 14.13 -8.34
C MET A 41 31.06 14.21 -7.66
N ASP A 42 30.47 15.39 -7.52
CA ASP A 42 29.12 15.60 -7.00
C ASP A 42 28.05 15.01 -7.93
N SER A 43 28.22 15.21 -9.25
CA SER A 43 27.39 14.54 -10.25
C SER A 43 27.54 13.02 -10.18
N HIS A 44 28.78 12.51 -10.09
CA HIS A 44 29.03 11.08 -9.99
C HIS A 44 28.47 10.47 -8.69
N LEU A 45 28.54 11.19 -7.58
CA LEU A 45 27.95 10.79 -6.30
C LEU A 45 26.43 10.69 -6.43
N SER A 46 25.80 11.65 -7.10
CA SER A 46 24.36 11.64 -7.39
C SER A 46 23.96 10.39 -8.18
N ASP A 47 24.71 10.05 -9.23
CA ASP A 47 24.48 8.83 -10.03
C ASP A 47 24.60 7.54 -9.18
N LEU A 48 25.62 7.45 -8.32
CA LEU A 48 25.83 6.29 -7.45
C LEU A 48 24.72 6.15 -6.39
N LEU A 49 24.24 7.27 -5.85
CA LEU A 49 23.12 7.29 -4.91
C LEU A 49 21.80 6.89 -5.59
N GLU A 50 21.61 7.28 -6.85
CA GLU A 50 20.48 6.83 -7.66
C GLU A 50 20.54 5.32 -7.90
N GLU A 51 21.71 4.78 -8.28
CA GLU A 51 21.92 3.34 -8.48
C GLU A 51 21.60 2.55 -7.20
N LYS A 52 22.08 3.02 -6.04
CA LYS A 52 21.78 2.42 -4.74
C LYS A 52 20.29 2.44 -4.45
N ARG A 53 19.62 3.58 -4.64
CA ARG A 53 18.17 3.72 -4.41
C ARG A 53 17.37 2.79 -5.33
N HIS A 54 17.78 2.66 -6.59
CA HIS A 54 17.13 1.77 -7.55
C HIS A 54 17.26 0.29 -7.17
N ILE A 55 18.39 -0.12 -6.59
CA ILE A 55 18.58 -1.48 -6.05
C ILE A 55 17.75 -1.69 -4.77
N GLU A 56 17.81 -0.75 -3.82
CA GLU A 56 17.11 -0.86 -2.52
C GLU A 56 15.59 -0.84 -2.67
N SER A 57 15.06 0.03 -3.54
CA SER A 57 13.61 0.15 -3.78
C SER A 57 13.01 -1.11 -4.39
N ARG A 58 13.79 -1.92 -5.12
CA ARG A 58 13.33 -3.19 -5.72
C ARG A 58 13.65 -4.41 -4.85
N HIS A 59 14.13 -4.19 -3.64
CA HIS A 59 14.43 -5.26 -2.70
C HIS A 59 13.13 -6.00 -2.32
N PRO A 60 13.07 -7.35 -2.33
CA PRO A 60 11.84 -8.10 -2.04
C PRO A 60 11.22 -7.86 -0.66
N LEU A 61 12.02 -7.34 0.28
CA LEU A 61 11.55 -6.98 1.63
C LEU A 61 10.88 -5.61 1.70
N VAL A 62 10.92 -4.82 0.62
CA VAL A 62 10.28 -3.52 0.52
C VAL A 62 9.08 -3.65 -0.41
N ASP A 63 7.96 -3.04 -0.04
CA ASP A 63 6.82 -2.93 -0.95
C ASP A 63 7.14 -1.89 -2.04
N PHE A 64 7.29 -2.37 -3.27
CA PHE A 64 7.48 -1.57 -4.47
C PHE A 64 6.28 -1.73 -5.39
N MET A 65 5.56 -0.63 -5.60
CA MET A 65 4.39 -0.60 -6.48
C MET A 65 4.62 0.37 -7.64
N GLU A 66 4.32 -0.07 -8.86
CA GLU A 66 4.44 0.74 -10.08
C GLU A 66 3.07 0.89 -10.73
N LEU A 67 2.60 2.12 -10.86
CA LEU A 67 1.44 2.49 -11.67
C LEU A 67 1.91 3.00 -13.02
N ARG A 68 1.69 2.24 -14.08
CA ARG A 68 2.03 2.60 -15.47
C ARG A 68 0.78 3.10 -16.18
N LEU A 69 0.78 4.35 -16.61
CA LEU A 69 -0.30 4.94 -17.40
C LEU A 69 -0.04 4.76 -18.89
N ARG A 70 -1.10 4.55 -19.69
CA ARG A 70 -1.04 4.41 -21.14
C ARG A 70 -2.15 5.21 -21.81
N GLY A 71 -1.83 5.93 -22.88
CA GLY A 71 -2.78 6.74 -23.64
C GLY A 71 -2.14 8.03 -24.15
N ALA A 72 -2.79 8.69 -25.10
CA ALA A 72 -2.20 9.79 -25.87
C ALA A 72 -1.63 10.95 -25.02
N LEU A 73 -2.20 11.20 -23.83
CA LEU A 73 -1.72 12.25 -22.91
C LEU A 73 -0.40 11.90 -22.20
N VAL A 74 -0.01 10.63 -22.18
CA VAL A 74 1.14 10.11 -21.41
C VAL A 74 2.12 9.25 -22.22
N ASP A 75 1.89 9.11 -23.53
CA ASP A 75 2.65 8.23 -24.43
C ASP A 75 4.08 8.71 -24.72
N PHE A 76 4.43 9.95 -24.35
CA PHE A 76 5.78 10.52 -24.48
C PHE A 76 6.56 10.55 -23.14
N GLY A 77 6.09 9.84 -22.12
CA GLY A 77 6.72 9.83 -20.80
C GLY A 77 6.51 11.12 -20.01
N THR A 78 5.55 11.96 -20.44
CA THR A 78 5.13 13.18 -19.75
C THR A 78 3.76 13.00 -19.14
N ILE A 79 3.43 13.75 -18.09
CA ILE A 79 2.09 13.76 -17.49
C ILE A 79 1.73 15.19 -17.06
N PRO A 80 0.49 15.66 -17.28
CA PRO A 80 0.02 16.91 -16.70
C PRO A 80 0.13 16.88 -15.17
N LEU A 81 0.69 17.93 -14.56
CA LEU A 81 0.90 18.00 -13.11
C LEU A 81 -0.40 17.87 -12.30
N GLU A 82 -1.50 18.40 -12.82
CA GLU A 82 -2.82 18.27 -12.19
C GLU A 82 -3.26 16.80 -12.13
N LEU A 83 -3.09 16.05 -13.23
CA LEU A 83 -3.40 14.63 -13.29
C LEU A 83 -2.47 13.82 -12.39
N LEU A 84 -1.17 14.14 -12.38
CA LEU A 84 -0.20 13.52 -11.49
C LEU A 84 -0.59 13.71 -10.02
N SER A 85 -0.96 14.93 -9.63
CA SER A 85 -1.40 15.27 -8.27
C SER A 85 -2.66 14.50 -7.87
N ALA A 86 -3.66 14.45 -8.76
CA ALA A 86 -4.91 13.73 -8.52
C ALA A 86 -4.68 12.21 -8.37
N LEU A 87 -3.89 11.61 -9.25
CA LEU A 87 -3.61 10.17 -9.23
C LEU A 87 -2.73 9.78 -8.04
N SER A 88 -1.63 10.50 -7.81
CA SER A 88 -0.74 10.25 -6.67
C SER A 88 -1.45 10.43 -5.33
N GLY A 89 -2.26 11.48 -5.18
CA GLY A 89 -3.07 11.71 -3.97
C GLY A 89 -4.12 10.63 -3.74
N SER A 90 -4.79 10.17 -4.80
CA SER A 90 -5.78 9.09 -4.71
C SER A 90 -5.14 7.74 -4.43
N LEU A 91 -3.96 7.46 -4.99
CA LEU A 91 -3.18 6.25 -4.74
C LEU A 91 -2.61 6.23 -3.31
N ALA A 92 -2.12 7.37 -2.83
CA ALA A 92 -1.76 7.56 -1.43
C ALA A 92 -2.95 7.29 -0.50
N GLY A 93 -4.10 7.87 -0.81
CA GLY A 93 -5.34 7.66 -0.06
C GLY A 93 -5.80 6.20 -0.04
N LEU A 94 -5.72 5.50 -1.18
CA LEU A 94 -6.07 4.09 -1.32
C LEU A 94 -5.29 3.21 -0.33
N ILE A 95 -3.96 3.33 -0.34
CA ILE A 95 -3.08 2.51 0.52
C ILE A 95 -3.21 2.93 1.99
N GLN A 96 -3.10 4.22 2.29
CA GLN A 96 -3.13 4.71 3.68
C GLN A 96 -4.43 4.33 4.40
N LYS A 97 -5.57 4.43 3.71
CA LYS A 97 -6.87 4.09 4.29
C LYS A 97 -7.05 2.57 4.43
N ALA A 98 -6.57 1.79 3.46
CA ALA A 98 -6.60 0.33 3.56
C ALA A 98 -5.72 -0.16 4.72
N THR A 99 -4.50 0.37 4.86
CA THR A 99 -3.61 0.07 5.99
C THR A 99 -4.25 0.49 7.32
N HIS A 100 -4.88 1.66 7.41
CA HIS A 100 -5.60 2.08 8.62
C HIS A 100 -6.79 1.17 8.93
N ARG A 101 -7.57 0.76 7.92
CA ARG A 101 -8.69 -0.15 8.10
C ARG A 101 -8.23 -1.51 8.61
N ILE A 102 -7.17 -2.07 8.03
CA ILE A 102 -6.64 -3.39 8.43
C ILE A 102 -6.00 -3.32 9.83
N SER A 103 -5.26 -2.25 10.14
CA SER A 103 -4.60 -2.10 11.45
C SER A 103 -5.56 -1.79 12.60
N SER A 104 -6.50 -0.86 12.39
CA SER A 104 -7.37 -0.36 13.45
C SER A 104 -8.77 -0.97 13.44
N GLY A 105 -9.13 -1.68 12.38
CA GLY A 105 -10.51 -2.06 12.09
C GLY A 105 -11.37 -0.88 11.61
N LYS A 106 -10.99 0.39 11.79
CA LYS A 106 -11.87 1.54 11.53
C LYS A 106 -11.81 2.02 10.08
N ASP A 107 -12.99 2.15 9.47
CA ASP A 107 -13.15 2.74 8.13
C ASP A 107 -13.32 4.26 8.24
N SER A 108 -12.20 4.97 8.33
CA SER A 108 -12.16 6.43 8.50
C SER A 108 -11.73 7.14 7.22
N SER A 109 -12.33 8.29 6.95
CA SER A 109 -11.88 9.20 5.89
C SER A 109 -10.54 9.86 6.20
N ARG A 110 -10.26 10.10 7.50
CA ARG A 110 -9.02 10.69 8.00
C ARG A 110 -8.10 9.61 8.54
N VAL A 111 -6.88 9.55 8.00
CA VAL A 111 -5.82 8.64 8.43
C VAL A 111 -4.92 9.34 9.45
N PRO A 112 -4.59 8.71 10.61
CA PRO A 112 -3.65 9.26 11.59
C PRO A 112 -2.27 9.57 10.98
N GLN A 113 -1.62 10.61 11.52
CA GLN A 113 -0.29 11.00 11.04
C GLN A 113 0.78 9.93 11.31
N SER A 114 0.60 9.11 12.35
CA SER A 114 1.47 7.97 12.65
C SER A 114 1.54 6.99 11.48
N ILE A 115 0.41 6.58 10.91
CA ILE A 115 0.36 5.66 9.75
C ILE A 115 0.98 6.30 8.51
N ARG A 116 0.71 7.59 8.26
CA ARG A 116 1.31 8.31 7.13
C ARG A 116 2.82 8.36 7.22
N THR A 117 3.34 8.61 8.42
CA THR A 117 4.78 8.70 8.69
C THR A 117 5.42 7.31 8.64
N GLN A 118 4.72 6.28 9.13
CA GLN A 118 5.19 4.89 9.06
C GLN A 118 5.31 4.39 7.63
N LEU A 119 4.29 4.61 6.79
CA LEU A 119 4.31 4.18 5.39
C LEU A 119 5.37 4.91 4.56
N ASP A 120 5.68 6.17 4.90
CA ASP A 120 6.65 7.03 4.21
C ASP A 120 6.57 6.88 2.68
N MET A 121 5.35 7.09 2.13
CA MET A 121 5.08 6.91 0.71
C MET A 121 5.87 7.94 -0.10
N ARG A 122 6.80 7.48 -0.95
CA ARG A 122 7.62 8.37 -1.78
C ARG A 122 7.52 7.99 -3.25
N LEU A 123 7.50 9.01 -4.12
CA LEU A 123 7.70 8.82 -5.54
C LEU A 123 9.15 8.39 -5.77
N ALA A 124 9.32 7.15 -6.23
CA ALA A 124 10.63 6.54 -6.41
C ALA A 124 11.22 6.83 -7.79
N ASP A 125 10.38 6.94 -8.83
CA ASP A 125 10.84 7.09 -10.21
C ASP A 125 9.72 7.65 -11.12
N LEU A 126 10.13 8.34 -12.18
CA LEU A 126 9.34 8.79 -13.33
C LEU A 126 10.12 8.44 -14.61
N THR A 127 9.85 7.28 -15.19
CA THR A 127 10.58 6.82 -16.38
C THR A 127 9.95 7.29 -17.70
N PRO A 128 10.75 7.75 -18.68
CA PRO A 128 10.28 8.10 -20.03
C PRO A 128 9.63 6.92 -20.78
N GLY A 129 8.74 7.25 -21.73
CA GLY A 129 7.95 6.30 -22.52
C GLY A 129 6.48 6.29 -22.09
N SER A 130 6.09 5.38 -21.21
CA SER A 130 4.79 5.44 -20.52
C SER A 130 5.02 6.04 -19.15
N THR A 131 4.27 7.07 -18.73
CA THR A 131 4.43 7.62 -17.37
C THR A 131 4.26 6.51 -16.32
N ARG A 132 5.35 6.17 -15.62
CA ARG A 132 5.36 5.20 -14.52
C ARG A 132 5.53 5.93 -13.21
N LEU A 133 4.63 5.69 -12.28
CA LEU A 133 4.69 6.18 -10.92
C LEU A 133 5.11 5.00 -10.05
N ALA A 134 6.41 4.95 -9.75
CA ALA A 134 6.93 4.00 -8.78
C ALA A 134 6.76 4.58 -7.38
N ILE A 135 6.24 3.78 -6.46
CA ILE A 135 6.03 4.17 -5.07
C ILE A 135 6.58 3.08 -4.17
N THR A 136 7.40 3.50 -3.21
CA THR A 136 7.90 2.63 -2.13
C THR A 136 7.18 2.95 -0.83
N PHE A 137 7.00 1.91 -0.01
CA PHE A 137 6.50 2.05 1.35
C PHE A 137 7.50 1.42 2.31
N SER A 138 7.98 2.22 3.27
CA SER A 138 8.76 1.68 4.37
C SER A 138 7.80 1.10 5.39
N THR A 139 8.21 0.01 6.05
CA THR A 139 7.50 -0.54 7.21
C THR A 139 8.25 -0.24 8.50
N GLY A 140 9.18 0.73 8.46
CA GLY A 140 10.25 0.83 9.44
C GLY A 140 11.17 -0.38 9.32
N SER A 141 12.27 -0.36 10.06
CA SER A 141 13.25 -1.45 10.20
C SER A 141 12.65 -2.68 10.92
N CYS A 142 11.54 -3.21 10.42
CA CYS A 142 10.93 -4.43 10.90
C CYS A 142 11.52 -5.59 10.09
N GLU A 143 12.25 -6.47 10.78
CA GLU A 143 12.81 -7.74 10.26
C GLU A 143 11.72 -8.76 9.85
N LEU A 144 10.45 -8.38 9.88
CA LEU A 144 9.31 -9.26 9.61
C LEU A 144 8.86 -9.11 8.14
N VAL A 145 8.84 -10.25 7.45
CA VAL A 145 8.40 -10.41 6.05
C VAL A 145 6.88 -10.24 5.89
N ASP A 146 6.12 -10.00 6.96
CA ASP A 146 4.65 -9.90 6.88
C ASP A 146 4.17 -8.61 7.57
N THR A 147 3.87 -7.60 6.76
CA THR A 147 3.55 -6.24 7.22
C THR A 147 2.12 -5.87 6.88
N VAL A 148 1.53 -4.98 7.69
CA VAL A 148 0.14 -4.52 7.47
C VAL A 148 -0.01 -3.78 6.14
N SER A 149 1.03 -3.07 5.68
CA SER A 149 1.05 -2.42 4.36
C SER A 149 1.07 -3.45 3.24
N SER A 150 1.91 -4.50 3.33
CA SER A 150 1.94 -5.57 2.33
C SER A 150 0.58 -6.29 2.27
N HIS A 151 -0.08 -6.50 3.42
CA HIS A 151 -1.42 -7.07 3.46
C HIS A 151 -2.46 -6.14 2.80
N ALA A 152 -2.37 -4.83 3.02
CA ALA A 152 -3.25 -3.85 2.37
C ALA A 152 -3.08 -3.89 0.84
N VAL A 153 -1.84 -3.88 0.34
CA VAL A 153 -1.57 -3.93 -1.11
C VAL A 153 -2.03 -5.26 -1.70
N LYS A 154 -1.81 -6.38 -1.00
CA LYS A 154 -2.32 -7.70 -1.43
C LYS A 154 -3.83 -7.69 -1.62
N GLU A 155 -4.58 -7.14 -0.67
CA GLU A 155 -6.04 -7.06 -0.75
C GLU A 155 -6.51 -6.10 -1.85
N ILE A 156 -5.80 -4.98 -2.09
CA ILE A 156 -6.07 -4.08 -3.23
C ILE A 156 -5.89 -4.82 -4.56
N PHE A 157 -4.80 -5.57 -4.74
CA PHE A 157 -4.57 -6.36 -5.96
C PHE A 157 -5.62 -7.45 -6.13
N SER A 158 -6.02 -8.11 -5.04
CA SER A 158 -7.10 -9.10 -5.07
C SER A 158 -8.43 -8.45 -5.48
N LEU A 159 -8.77 -7.26 -4.98
CA LEU A 159 -9.97 -6.52 -5.39
C LEU A 159 -9.97 -6.23 -6.90
N LEU A 160 -8.84 -5.73 -7.43
CA LEU A 160 -8.70 -5.39 -8.84
C LEU A 160 -8.76 -6.62 -9.76
N GLY A 161 -8.31 -7.79 -9.28
CA GLY A 161 -8.36 -9.05 -10.00
C GLY A 161 -9.69 -9.81 -9.90
N THR A 162 -10.67 -9.30 -9.14
CA THR A 162 -11.91 -10.03 -8.87
C THR A 162 -12.98 -9.77 -9.92
N ASP A 163 -13.43 -10.82 -10.62
CA ASP A 163 -14.57 -10.76 -11.53
C ASP A 163 -15.92 -11.08 -10.88
N ASN A 164 -15.91 -11.81 -9.75
CA ASN A 164 -17.11 -12.20 -9.01
C ASN A 164 -17.57 -11.09 -8.06
N ASP A 165 -18.85 -10.74 -8.09
CA ASP A 165 -19.37 -9.67 -7.26
C ASP A 165 -19.42 -9.97 -5.76
N VAL A 166 -19.65 -11.23 -5.37
CA VAL A 166 -19.66 -11.63 -3.95
C VAL A 166 -18.27 -11.47 -3.35
N GLU A 167 -17.25 -11.92 -4.08
CA GLU A 167 -15.85 -11.77 -3.67
C GLU A 167 -15.44 -10.29 -3.66
N PHE A 168 -15.89 -9.50 -4.63
CA PHE A 168 -15.60 -8.08 -4.71
C PHE A 168 -16.14 -7.31 -3.49
N ILE A 169 -17.38 -7.57 -3.09
CA ILE A 169 -17.96 -6.98 -1.88
C ILE A 169 -17.18 -7.43 -0.64
N SER A 170 -16.77 -8.70 -0.57
CA SER A 170 -15.90 -9.18 0.51
C SER A 170 -14.54 -8.49 0.52
N LYS A 171 -13.98 -8.12 -0.63
CA LYS A 171 -12.71 -7.39 -0.70
C LYS A 171 -12.84 -5.91 -0.35
N ILE A 172 -13.94 -5.26 -0.73
CA ILE A 172 -14.29 -3.91 -0.24
C ILE A 172 -14.43 -3.90 1.28
N ALA A 173 -15.07 -4.93 1.83
CA ALA A 173 -15.25 -5.10 3.26
C ALA A 173 -13.93 -5.15 4.04
N GLU A 174 -12.90 -5.73 3.42
CA GLU A 174 -11.54 -5.87 3.97
C GLU A 174 -10.75 -4.56 3.88
N ILE A 175 -10.69 -3.93 2.70
CA ILE A 175 -9.90 -2.69 2.50
C ILE A 175 -10.60 -1.43 3.05
N GLY A 176 -11.91 -1.48 3.25
CA GLY A 176 -12.74 -0.35 3.67
C GLY A 176 -13.27 0.49 2.50
N THR A 177 -14.43 1.10 2.71
CA THR A 177 -15.14 1.87 1.70
C THR A 177 -14.48 3.21 1.41
N ASN A 178 -13.81 3.83 2.39
CA ASN A 178 -13.05 5.05 2.13
C ASN A 178 -11.81 4.79 1.24
N SER A 179 -11.23 3.59 1.33
CA SER A 179 -10.16 3.14 0.44
C SER A 179 -10.72 2.86 -0.96
N ALA A 180 -11.85 2.15 -1.04
CA ALA A 180 -12.58 1.89 -2.28
C ALA A 180 -12.99 3.18 -3.02
N ALA A 181 -13.42 4.22 -2.29
CA ALA A 181 -13.71 5.55 -2.86
C ALA A 181 -12.45 6.24 -3.43
N SER A 182 -11.27 5.97 -2.87
CA SER A 182 -10.01 6.49 -3.41
C SER A 182 -9.63 5.75 -4.70
N LEU A 183 -9.89 4.44 -4.76
CA LEU A 183 -9.76 3.66 -6.00
C LEU A 183 -10.75 4.13 -7.09
N GLN A 184 -11.98 4.47 -6.70
CA GLN A 184 -12.98 5.02 -7.62
C GLN A 184 -12.50 6.31 -8.27
N LYS A 185 -11.88 7.22 -7.50
CA LYS A 185 -11.28 8.46 -8.04
C LYS A 185 -10.19 8.17 -9.06
N ILE A 186 -9.32 7.19 -8.81
CA ILE A 186 -8.30 6.76 -9.79
C ILE A 186 -8.97 6.30 -11.08
N ALA A 187 -10.00 5.45 -10.98
CA ALA A 187 -10.73 4.95 -12.15
C ALA A 187 -11.40 6.10 -12.93
N GLN A 188 -12.05 7.04 -12.23
CA GLN A 188 -12.71 8.19 -12.84
C GLN A 188 -11.73 9.16 -13.52
N GLU A 189 -10.58 9.46 -12.91
CA GLU A 189 -9.56 10.31 -13.52
C GLU A 189 -8.97 9.64 -14.77
N CYS A 190 -8.75 8.33 -14.74
CA CYS A 190 -8.31 7.58 -15.92
C CYS A 190 -9.37 7.61 -17.03
N GLU A 191 -10.65 7.35 -16.71
CA GLU A 191 -11.73 7.41 -17.69
C GLU A 191 -11.91 8.80 -18.31
N LYS A 192 -11.92 9.85 -17.50
CA LYS A 192 -12.07 11.25 -17.94
C LYS A 192 -10.98 11.64 -18.95
N ASN A 193 -9.78 11.12 -18.77
CA ASN A 193 -8.61 11.42 -19.60
C ASN A 193 -8.35 10.35 -20.68
N ASN A 194 -9.25 9.37 -20.86
CA ASN A 194 -9.10 8.24 -21.79
C ASN A 194 -7.79 7.45 -21.60
N LEU A 195 -7.40 7.24 -20.35
CA LEU A 195 -6.18 6.54 -19.96
C LEU A 195 -6.48 5.12 -19.51
N ASN A 196 -5.63 4.19 -19.92
CA ASN A 196 -5.54 2.86 -19.34
C ASN A 196 -4.41 2.85 -18.31
N PHE A 197 -4.45 1.92 -17.36
CA PHE A 197 -3.33 1.76 -16.46
C PHE A 197 -3.01 0.30 -16.14
N ASP A 198 -1.74 0.06 -15.88
CA ASP A 198 -1.28 -1.18 -15.29
C ASP A 198 -0.74 -0.90 -13.89
N LEU A 199 -1.05 -1.79 -12.95
CA LEU A 199 -0.45 -1.80 -11.64
C LEU A 199 0.45 -3.02 -11.52
N SER A 200 1.67 -2.83 -11.03
CA SER A 200 2.53 -3.95 -10.64
C SER A 200 3.06 -3.76 -9.24
N TRP A 201 3.26 -4.87 -8.54
CA TRP A 201 3.74 -4.86 -7.16
C TRP A 201 4.70 -6.02 -6.91
N VAL A 202 5.80 -5.70 -6.25
CA VAL A 202 6.75 -6.65 -5.67
C VAL A 202 6.86 -6.29 -4.20
N GLY A 203 6.73 -7.29 -3.34
CA GLY A 203 6.88 -7.07 -1.91
C GLY A 203 6.81 -8.37 -1.13
N PRO A 204 6.88 -8.30 0.19
CA PRO A 204 7.00 -9.47 1.05
C PRO A 204 5.86 -10.49 0.89
N LEU A 205 4.63 -10.00 0.64
CA LEU A 205 3.43 -10.83 0.45
C LEU A 205 3.00 -11.03 -1.01
N SER A 206 3.79 -10.57 -1.97
CA SER A 206 3.37 -10.59 -3.38
C SER A 206 3.50 -11.99 -3.99
N ASN A 207 4.32 -12.88 -3.41
CA ASN A 207 4.72 -14.19 -3.94
C ASN A 207 5.30 -14.07 -5.37
N GLY A 208 6.22 -13.12 -5.56
CA GLY A 208 6.75 -12.73 -6.88
C GLY A 208 6.08 -11.48 -7.44
N LYS A 209 6.32 -11.12 -8.70
CA LYS A 209 5.75 -9.90 -9.30
C LYS A 209 4.26 -10.08 -9.59
N ARG A 210 3.40 -9.34 -8.90
CA ARG A 210 1.97 -9.24 -9.23
C ARG A 210 1.74 -8.15 -10.26
N HIS A 211 0.78 -8.37 -11.14
CA HIS A 211 0.44 -7.43 -12.21
C HIS A 211 -1.06 -7.48 -12.51
N VAL A 212 -1.67 -6.31 -12.66
CA VAL A 212 -3.06 -6.16 -13.12
C VAL A 212 -3.11 -5.05 -14.16
N SER A 213 -3.83 -5.29 -15.26
CA SER A 213 -4.06 -4.32 -16.33
C SER A 213 -5.55 -3.96 -16.39
N LEU A 214 -5.83 -2.66 -16.35
CA LEU A 214 -7.16 -2.08 -16.46
C LEU A 214 -7.27 -1.24 -17.73
N ASN A 215 -8.03 -1.75 -18.68
CA ASN A 215 -8.45 -1.03 -19.87
C ASN A 215 -9.74 -0.23 -19.62
N ASN A 216 -10.11 0.64 -20.54
CA ASN A 216 -11.33 1.47 -20.45
C ASN A 216 -12.61 0.68 -20.09
N GLU A 217 -12.81 -0.53 -20.63
CA GLU A 217 -13.98 -1.35 -20.30
C GLU A 217 -13.96 -1.84 -18.85
N ARG A 218 -12.81 -2.34 -18.38
CA ARG A 218 -12.62 -2.78 -16.99
C ARG A 218 -12.69 -1.63 -16.01
N LEU A 219 -12.18 -0.45 -16.38
CA LEU A 219 -12.29 0.78 -15.59
C LEU A 219 -13.77 1.14 -15.40
N ARG A 220 -14.55 1.18 -16.48
CA ARG A 220 -16.00 1.47 -16.41
C ARG A 220 -16.73 0.47 -15.54
N LYS A 221 -16.45 -0.83 -15.71
CA LYS A 221 -17.04 -1.90 -14.87
C LYS A 221 -16.65 -1.72 -13.40
N LEU A 222 -15.39 -1.40 -13.10
CA LEU A 222 -14.90 -1.16 -11.75
C LEU A 222 -15.60 0.06 -11.13
N SER A 223 -15.65 1.18 -11.85
CA SER A 223 -16.29 2.42 -11.42
C SER A 223 -17.77 2.21 -11.10
N GLN A 224 -18.50 1.50 -11.96
CA GLN A 224 -19.89 1.13 -11.73
C GLN A 224 -20.07 0.26 -10.48
N ARG A 225 -19.25 -0.78 -10.29
CA ARG A 225 -19.34 -1.67 -9.12
C ARG A 225 -19.04 -0.94 -7.81
N LEU A 226 -18.10 0.00 -7.84
CA LEU A 226 -17.76 0.84 -6.69
C LEU A 226 -18.91 1.79 -6.34
N MET A 227 -19.58 2.39 -7.35
CA MET A 227 -20.72 3.29 -7.15
C MET A 227 -21.94 2.60 -6.52
N THR A 228 -22.21 1.34 -6.85
CA THR A 228 -23.39 0.63 -6.34
C THR A 228 -23.21 0.04 -4.94
N THR A 229 -22.06 0.26 -4.31
CA THR A 229 -21.73 -0.29 -3.00
C THR A 229 -21.98 0.74 -1.90
N HIS A 230 -22.93 0.47 -1.01
CA HIS A 230 -23.33 1.34 0.10
C HIS A 230 -23.04 0.69 1.45
N VAL A 231 -22.81 1.52 2.47
CA VAL A 231 -22.58 1.06 3.85
C VAL A 231 -23.74 1.51 4.73
N SER A 232 -24.33 0.58 5.48
CA SER A 232 -25.35 0.89 6.47
C SER A 232 -24.76 1.56 7.71
N LYS A 233 -25.59 2.24 8.50
CA LYS A 233 -25.15 2.84 9.76
C LYS A 233 -24.75 1.73 10.75
N PRO A 234 -23.58 1.85 11.41
CA PRO A 234 -23.11 0.83 12.34
C PRO A 234 -24.03 0.71 13.56
N TYR A 235 -24.26 -0.52 14.00
CA TYR A 235 -24.97 -0.85 15.24
C TYR A 235 -24.16 -1.87 16.06
N ASP A 236 -24.32 -1.90 17.39
CA ASP A 236 -23.59 -2.83 18.25
C ASP A 236 -24.40 -4.12 18.46
N GLU A 237 -23.75 -5.28 18.37
CA GLU A 237 -24.30 -6.62 18.56
C GLU A 237 -23.40 -7.41 19.52
N ILE A 238 -24.01 -8.25 20.38
CA ILE A 238 -23.25 -9.10 21.31
C ILE A 238 -23.09 -10.48 20.68
N ILE A 239 -21.85 -10.96 20.60
CA ILE A 239 -21.52 -12.26 20.04
C ILE A 239 -20.87 -13.10 21.14
N THR A 240 -21.47 -14.26 21.41
CA THR A 240 -20.94 -15.25 22.36
C THR A 240 -20.55 -16.52 21.63
N GLY A 241 -19.41 -17.11 21.96
CA GLY A 241 -18.96 -18.37 21.36
C GLY A 241 -17.55 -18.75 21.79
N GLU A 242 -16.98 -19.74 21.14
CA GLU A 242 -15.61 -20.22 21.34
C GLU A 242 -14.64 -19.49 20.41
N LEU A 243 -13.53 -18.98 20.95
CA LEU A 243 -12.49 -18.32 20.16
C LEU A 243 -11.70 -19.38 19.36
N ALA A 244 -11.97 -19.50 18.06
CA ALA A 244 -11.35 -20.49 17.18
C ALA A 244 -10.04 -19.99 16.54
N LEU A 245 -9.92 -18.69 16.30
CA LEU A 245 -8.73 -18.10 15.68
C LEU A 245 -8.47 -16.70 16.22
N LEU A 246 -7.20 -16.39 16.49
CA LEU A 246 -6.73 -15.04 16.82
C LEU A 246 -5.48 -14.75 15.97
N SER A 247 -5.65 -13.94 14.92
CA SER A 247 -4.59 -13.54 14.00
C SER A 247 -3.88 -12.30 14.52
N MET A 248 -2.56 -12.22 14.31
CA MET A 248 -1.74 -11.03 14.61
C MET A 248 -2.15 -9.79 13.78
N PHE A 249 -2.89 -9.99 12.68
CA PHE A 249 -3.31 -8.93 11.76
C PHE A 249 -4.73 -8.43 12.01
N GLY A 250 -5.16 -8.40 13.28
CA GLY A 250 -6.45 -7.81 13.66
C GLY A 250 -7.67 -8.62 13.20
N LYS A 251 -7.54 -9.94 12.98
CA LYS A 251 -8.66 -10.85 12.67
C LYS A 251 -8.85 -11.90 13.73
N LEU A 252 -10.09 -12.19 14.09
CA LEU A 252 -10.44 -13.29 14.97
C LEU A 252 -11.67 -14.02 14.48
N GLU A 253 -11.80 -15.28 14.85
CA GLU A 253 -12.96 -16.11 14.51
C GLU A 253 -13.59 -16.65 15.78
N ILE A 254 -14.90 -16.42 15.94
CA ILE A 254 -15.70 -16.95 17.05
C ILE A 254 -16.66 -17.98 16.45
N VAL A 255 -16.71 -19.17 17.04
CA VAL A 255 -17.60 -20.25 16.63
C VAL A 255 -18.66 -20.46 17.70
N ASN A 256 -19.93 -20.49 17.29
CA ASN A 256 -21.04 -20.83 18.17
C ASN A 256 -22.03 -21.77 17.45
N GLU A 257 -23.17 -22.05 18.09
CA GLU A 257 -24.22 -22.93 17.54
C GLU A 257 -24.84 -22.40 16.24
N PHE A 258 -24.77 -21.09 15.99
CA PHE A 258 -25.25 -20.42 14.78
C PHE A 258 -24.21 -20.36 13.65
N GLY A 259 -22.97 -20.77 13.92
CA GLY A 259 -21.91 -20.88 12.94
C GLY A 259 -20.65 -20.08 13.27
N LYS A 260 -19.88 -19.77 12.22
CA LYS A 260 -18.56 -19.16 12.32
C LYS A 260 -18.61 -17.66 12.00
N PHE A 261 -18.31 -16.84 13.00
CA PHE A 261 -18.26 -15.38 12.91
C PHE A 261 -16.83 -14.90 12.71
N LYS A 262 -16.54 -14.32 11.55
CA LYS A 262 -15.27 -13.66 11.27
C LYS A 262 -15.35 -12.20 11.72
N CYS A 263 -14.56 -11.83 12.72
CA CYS A 263 -14.53 -10.50 13.28
C CYS A 263 -13.15 -9.85 13.07
N SER A 264 -13.15 -8.53 12.98
CA SER A 264 -11.95 -7.69 12.96
C SER A 264 -11.78 -7.02 14.33
N TYR A 265 -10.55 -6.69 14.69
CA TYR A 265 -10.26 -5.95 15.92
C TYR A 265 -9.01 -5.07 15.74
N PRO A 266 -8.88 -3.96 16.46
CA PRO A 266 -7.68 -3.13 16.43
C PRO A 266 -6.43 -3.90 16.90
N ILE A 267 -5.34 -3.89 16.14
CA ILE A 267 -4.10 -4.62 16.49
C ILE A 267 -3.57 -4.24 17.88
N GLU A 268 -3.78 -3.01 18.33
CA GLU A 268 -3.43 -2.55 19.69
C GLU A 268 -4.07 -3.40 20.81
N MET A 269 -5.23 -4.03 20.54
CA MET A 269 -5.90 -4.91 21.50
C MET A 269 -5.27 -6.31 21.56
N LEU A 270 -4.38 -6.70 20.64
CA LEU A 270 -3.80 -8.04 20.55
C LEU A 270 -3.12 -8.46 21.86
N GLY A 271 -2.30 -7.58 22.45
CA GLY A 271 -1.58 -7.90 23.69
C GLY A 271 -2.52 -8.18 24.86
N ASN A 272 -3.56 -7.35 25.02
CA ASN A 272 -4.59 -7.56 26.03
C ASN A 272 -5.37 -8.85 25.77
N LEU A 273 -5.66 -9.14 24.51
CA LEU A 273 -6.38 -10.34 24.10
C LEU A 273 -5.65 -11.63 24.42
N GLN A 274 -4.38 -11.72 24.01
CA GLN A 274 -3.54 -12.90 24.26
C GLN A 274 -3.32 -13.14 25.76
N SER A 275 -3.30 -12.08 26.57
CA SER A 275 -3.14 -12.20 28.02
C SER A 275 -4.39 -12.73 28.75
N LYS A 276 -5.59 -12.46 28.19
CA LYS A 276 -6.86 -12.74 28.87
C LYS A 276 -7.59 -13.96 28.33
N TYR A 277 -7.45 -14.27 27.04
CA TYR A 277 -8.23 -15.31 26.37
C TYR A 277 -7.33 -16.18 25.51
N LYS A 278 -7.50 -17.50 25.62
CA LYS A 278 -6.81 -18.48 24.78
C LYS A 278 -7.73 -19.02 23.68
N VAL A 279 -7.13 -19.48 22.60
CA VAL A 279 -7.86 -20.20 21.54
C VAL A 279 -8.48 -21.46 22.17
N GLY A 280 -9.77 -21.66 21.93
CA GLY A 280 -10.59 -22.72 22.53
C GLY A 280 -11.42 -22.28 23.75
N GLU A 281 -11.25 -21.06 24.24
CA GLU A 281 -12.05 -20.54 25.36
C GLU A 281 -13.34 -19.89 24.90
N ARG A 282 -14.39 -19.96 25.75
CA ARG A 282 -15.64 -19.22 25.53
C ARG A 282 -15.44 -17.74 25.83
N VAL A 283 -15.82 -16.90 24.89
CA VAL A 283 -15.74 -15.44 24.96
C VAL A 283 -17.10 -14.80 24.68
N SER A 284 -17.36 -13.67 25.33
CA SER A 284 -18.47 -12.77 25.01
C SER A 284 -17.90 -11.45 24.54
N VAL A 285 -18.30 -10.98 23.37
CA VAL A 285 -17.76 -9.77 22.75
C VAL A 285 -18.86 -8.85 22.28
N ILE A 286 -18.62 -7.55 22.42
CA ILE A 286 -19.45 -6.52 21.80
C ILE A 286 -18.80 -6.17 20.47
N ALA A 287 -19.50 -6.46 19.38
CA ALA A 287 -19.06 -6.20 18.02
C ALA A 287 -19.92 -5.10 17.39
N THR A 288 -19.29 -4.07 16.83
CA THR A 288 -19.94 -3.12 15.95
C THR A 288 -20.11 -3.76 14.57
N VAL A 289 -21.37 -3.88 14.13
CA VAL A 289 -21.76 -4.43 12.84
C VAL A 289 -21.87 -3.30 11.83
N THR A 290 -21.19 -3.45 10.71
CA THR A 290 -21.36 -2.61 9.51
C THR A 290 -21.84 -3.50 8.38
N GLU A 291 -22.92 -3.13 7.70
CA GLU A 291 -23.40 -3.90 6.56
C GLU A 291 -23.02 -3.19 5.28
N ILE A 292 -22.41 -3.92 4.35
CA ILE A 292 -22.06 -3.43 3.02
C ILE A 292 -23.07 -4.04 2.05
N HIS A 293 -23.88 -3.18 1.45
CA HIS A 293 -24.94 -3.55 0.53
C HIS A 293 -24.52 -3.22 -0.90
N ASN A 294 -24.78 -4.16 -1.82
CA ASN A 294 -24.73 -3.88 -3.25
C ASN A 294 -26.14 -3.96 -3.83
N GLU A 295 -26.69 -2.79 -4.18
CA GLU A 295 -28.09 -2.65 -4.61
C GLU A 295 -28.40 -3.45 -5.87
N ARG A 296 -27.42 -3.61 -6.78
CA ARG A 296 -27.61 -4.34 -8.04
C ARG A 296 -27.82 -5.84 -7.83
N LEU A 297 -27.25 -6.39 -6.76
CA LEU A 297 -27.18 -7.84 -6.54
C LEU A 297 -28.03 -8.30 -5.36
N ASN A 298 -28.64 -7.35 -4.63
CA ASN A 298 -29.35 -7.60 -3.38
C ASN A 298 -28.51 -8.44 -2.40
N TYR A 299 -27.19 -8.18 -2.38
CA TYR A 299 -26.23 -8.90 -1.55
C TYR A 299 -25.76 -8.01 -0.42
N VAL A 300 -25.86 -8.52 0.80
CA VAL A 300 -25.44 -7.83 2.03
C VAL A 300 -24.30 -8.61 2.66
N LYS A 301 -23.17 -7.93 2.91
CA LYS A 301 -22.07 -8.45 3.70
C LYS A 301 -22.03 -7.77 5.06
N LYS A 302 -22.17 -8.55 6.13
CA LYS A 302 -21.94 -8.08 7.50
C LYS A 302 -20.45 -8.10 7.83
N ASN A 303 -19.96 -6.98 8.34
CA ASN A 303 -18.62 -6.80 8.87
C ASN A 303 -18.72 -6.57 10.37
N LEU A 304 -18.01 -7.38 11.14
CA LEU A 304 -18.03 -7.35 12.59
C LEU A 304 -16.70 -6.80 13.09
N MET A 305 -16.73 -5.74 13.88
CA MET A 305 -15.54 -5.16 14.52
C MET A 305 -15.69 -5.24 16.03
N ILE A 306 -14.76 -5.88 16.72
CA ILE A 306 -14.81 -5.94 18.17
C ILE A 306 -14.50 -4.58 18.77
N LYS A 307 -15.40 -4.15 19.64
CA LYS A 307 -15.30 -2.95 20.44
C LYS A 307 -14.75 -3.25 21.83
N SER A 308 -15.25 -4.31 22.47
CA SER A 308 -14.81 -4.74 23.80
C SER A 308 -15.18 -6.19 24.07
N PHE A 309 -14.45 -6.80 25.01
CA PHE A 309 -14.75 -8.11 25.57
C PHE A 309 -15.52 -7.93 26.89
N GLN A 310 -16.49 -8.80 27.15
CA GLN A 310 -17.19 -8.91 28.42
C GLN A 310 -16.50 -9.92 29.35
#